data_AF-A0A355ESN1-F1
#
_entry.id   AF-A0A355ESN1-F1
#
_cell.length_a   1.000
_cell.length_b   1.000
_cell.length_c   1.000
_cell.angle_alpha   90.00
_cell.angle_beta   90.00
_cell.angle_gamma   90.00
#
_symmetry.space_group_name_H-M   'P 1'
#
loop_
_entity.id
_entity.type
_entity.pdbx_description
1 polymer ?
#
loop_
_entity_poly.entity_id
_entity_poly.type
_entity_poly.pdbx_seq_one_letter_code
_entity_poly.pdbx_strand_id
1 'polypeptide(L)'
;DERQAITHKFSINEHEGYLTVGLYEDGQPGEIFLVMAKEGSTISGLMDSLATSISIALQYGVPLQTLVDKFSHTRFEPSGFTKNREIPIAKSITDYIFRWLASKFLSREDKQAAGVILRDEPSTGMPATVPLVGGGRLETVAQAVKVETVMSTKATYLYQQDAPSCHECGSIMVRNGSCYKCGNCGSTSGCS
;
A
#
# COMPACT_ATOMS: atom_id res chain seq x y z
N ASP A 1 12.09 8.62 -27.50
CA ASP A 1 12.46 8.22 -26.14
C ASP A 1 11.56 7.06 -25.77
N GLU A 2 12.12 5.86 -25.64
CA GLU A 2 11.37 4.62 -25.42
C GLU A 2 11.51 4.23 -23.95
N ARG A 3 10.40 3.95 -23.26
CA ARG A 3 10.39 3.53 -21.85
C ARG A 3 10.01 2.07 -21.72
N GLN A 4 10.63 1.38 -20.77
CA GLN A 4 10.23 0.02 -20.42
C GLN A 4 8.93 0.04 -19.63
N ALA A 5 8.05 -0.94 -19.90
CA ALA A 5 6.80 -1.08 -19.17
C ALA A 5 6.48 -2.54 -18.86
N ILE A 6 5.83 -2.77 -17.71
CA ILE A 6 5.33 -4.09 -17.28
C ILE A 6 3.82 -4.05 -17.29
N THR A 7 3.18 -4.96 -18.03
CA THR A 7 1.71 -5.11 -18.02
C THR A 7 1.30 -6.36 -17.26
N HIS A 8 0.36 -6.20 -16.33
CA HIS A 8 -0.21 -7.26 -15.52
C HIS A 8 -1.73 -7.32 -15.68
N LYS A 9 -2.24 -8.48 -16.11
CA LYS A 9 -3.68 -8.75 -16.14
C LYS A 9 -4.11 -9.22 -14.76
N PHE A 10 -5.17 -8.62 -14.23
CA PHE A 10 -5.79 -9.03 -12.97
C PHE A 10 -7.28 -9.30 -13.12
N SER A 11 -7.81 -10.04 -12.15
CA SER A 11 -9.23 -10.36 -12.05
C SER A 11 -9.61 -10.41 -10.57
N ILE A 12 -10.63 -9.65 -10.18
CA ILE A 12 -11.16 -9.55 -8.82
C ILE A 12 -12.68 -9.70 -8.92
N ASN A 13 -13.22 -10.79 -8.37
CA ASN A 13 -14.67 -11.04 -8.37
C ASN A 13 -15.34 -10.84 -9.75
N GLU A 14 -14.78 -11.46 -10.79
CA GLU A 14 -15.21 -11.34 -12.21
C GLU A 14 -15.01 -9.97 -12.88
N HIS A 15 -14.46 -8.98 -12.17
CA HIS A 15 -13.98 -7.74 -12.78
C HIS A 15 -12.55 -7.93 -13.26
N GLU A 16 -12.34 -7.88 -14.58
CA GLU A 16 -11.02 -7.96 -15.19
C GLU A 16 -10.46 -6.58 -15.51
N GLY A 17 -9.14 -6.44 -15.41
CA GLY A 17 -8.43 -5.22 -15.77
C GLY A 17 -6.96 -5.48 -16.07
N TYR A 18 -6.31 -4.47 -16.62
CA TYR A 18 -4.90 -4.44 -16.97
C TYR A 18 -4.24 -3.27 -16.24
N LEU A 19 -3.17 -3.58 -15.53
CA LEU A 19 -2.28 -2.59 -14.92
C LEU A 19 -1.00 -2.55 -15.74
N THR A 20 -0.65 -1.38 -16.27
CA THR A 20 0.63 -1.15 -16.94
C THR A 20 1.47 -0.21 -16.08
N VAL A 21 2.70 -0.58 -15.80
CA VAL A 21 3.65 0.22 -15.01
C VAL A 21 4.79 0.63 -15.92
N GLY A 22 4.94 1.93 -16.14
CA GLY A 22 6.11 2.50 -16.82
C GLY A 22 7.28 2.63 -15.84
N LEU A 23 8.46 2.20 -16.27
CA LEU A 23 9.68 2.19 -15.46
C LEU A 23 10.62 3.32 -15.87
N TYR A 24 11.34 3.85 -14.89
CA TYR A 24 12.54 4.64 -15.09
C TYR A 24 13.72 3.75 -15.47
N GLU A 25 14.83 4.39 -15.88
CA GLU A 25 16.08 3.69 -16.24
C GLU A 25 16.68 2.88 -15.08
N ASP A 26 16.39 3.27 -13.83
CA ASP A 26 16.80 2.56 -12.62
C ASP A 26 15.90 1.38 -12.25
N GLY A 27 14.85 1.12 -13.05
CA GLY A 27 13.88 0.06 -12.82
C GLY A 27 12.80 0.40 -11.79
N GLN A 28 12.80 1.62 -11.23
CA GLN A 28 11.72 2.07 -10.35
C GLN A 28 10.47 2.47 -11.13
N PRO A 29 9.26 2.31 -10.55
CA PRO A 29 8.03 2.68 -11.22
C PRO A 29 7.88 4.21 -11.27
N GLY A 30 7.71 4.75 -12.48
CA GLY A 30 7.49 6.18 -12.70
C GLY A 30 6.04 6.55 -12.99
N GLU A 31 5.28 5.64 -13.61
CA GLU A 31 3.88 5.88 -13.94
C GLU A 31 3.10 4.57 -13.95
N ILE A 32 1.79 4.67 -13.71
CA ILE A 32 0.85 3.56 -13.81
C ILE A 32 -0.35 3.92 -14.68
N PHE A 33 -0.81 2.95 -15.45
CA PHE A 33 -2.03 3.02 -16.25
C PHE A 33 -2.93 1.86 -15.87
N LEU A 34 -4.22 2.15 -15.72
CA LEU A 34 -5.20 1.17 -15.28
C LEU A 34 -6.38 1.15 -16.25
N VAL A 35 -6.56 0.02 -16.92
CA VAL A 35 -7.65 -0.18 -17.88
C VAL A 35 -8.55 -1.30 -17.38
N MET A 36 -9.83 -0.97 -17.16
CA MET A 36 -10.84 -1.95 -16.80
C MET A 36 -11.47 -2.55 -18.06
N ALA A 37 -11.75 -3.85 -18.08
CA ALA A 37 -12.30 -4.55 -19.25
C ALA A 37 -13.72 -4.09 -19.64
N LYS A 38 -14.51 -3.61 -18.67
CA LYS A 38 -15.81 -2.97 -18.93
C LYS A 38 -15.59 -1.47 -19.12
N GLU A 39 -15.39 -1.06 -20.37
CA GLU A 39 -15.21 0.35 -20.74
C GLU A 39 -16.47 1.18 -20.43
N GLY A 40 -16.30 2.45 -20.06
CA GLY A 40 -17.42 3.39 -19.85
C GLY A 40 -18.18 3.27 -18.53
N SER A 41 -17.73 2.45 -17.58
CA SER A 41 -18.31 2.38 -16.24
C SER A 41 -17.79 3.49 -15.31
N THR A 42 -18.55 3.85 -14.27
CA THR A 42 -18.09 4.76 -13.20
C THR A 42 -16.77 4.27 -12.58
N ILE A 43 -16.59 2.96 -12.46
CA ILE A 43 -15.35 2.36 -11.94
C ILE A 43 -14.20 2.69 -12.88
N SER A 44 -14.38 2.55 -14.19
CA SER A 44 -13.32 2.82 -15.19
C SER A 44 -12.85 4.27 -15.12
N GLY A 45 -13.77 5.23 -15.01
CA GLY A 45 -13.41 6.65 -14.87
C GLY A 45 -12.70 6.97 -13.55
N LEU A 46 -13.15 6.39 -12.43
CA LEU A 46 -12.49 6.55 -11.13
C LEU A 46 -11.09 5.91 -11.11
N MET A 47 -10.95 4.74 -11.74
CA MET A 47 -9.69 4.01 -11.85
C MET A 47 -8.68 4.76 -12.73
N ASP A 48 -9.13 5.37 -13.83
CA ASP A 48 -8.31 6.21 -14.69
C ASP A 48 -7.84 7.48 -13.97
N SER A 49 -8.75 8.15 -13.25
CA SER A 49 -8.43 9.34 -12.44
C SER A 49 -7.44 9.01 -11.31
N LEU A 50 -7.62 7.85 -10.66
CA LEU A 50 -6.69 7.36 -9.63
C LEU A 50 -5.32 7.07 -10.25
N ALA A 51 -5.25 6.30 -11.33
CA ALA A 51 -3.99 5.96 -11.99
C ALA A 51 -3.23 7.22 -12.41
N THR A 52 -3.93 8.20 -13.00
CA THR A 52 -3.35 9.49 -13.39
C THR A 52 -2.79 10.24 -12.19
N SER A 53 -3.55 10.31 -11.08
CA SER A 53 -3.11 10.98 -9.85
C SER A 53 -1.86 10.32 -9.25
N ILE A 54 -1.80 8.99 -9.26
CA ILE A 54 -0.66 8.23 -8.75
C ILE A 54 0.56 8.38 -9.67
N SER A 55 0.36 8.40 -11.00
CA SER A 55 1.42 8.68 -11.96
C SER A 55 2.04 10.05 -11.73
N ILE A 56 1.22 11.07 -11.46
CA ILE A 56 1.72 12.39 -11.09
C ILE A 56 2.51 12.31 -9.77
N ALA A 57 1.98 11.64 -8.76
CA ALA A 57 2.66 11.49 -7.47
C ALA A 57 4.05 10.85 -7.61
N LEU A 58 4.16 9.76 -8.37
CA LEU A 58 5.42 9.07 -8.65
C LEU A 58 6.41 9.98 -9.39
N GLN A 59 5.95 10.70 -10.41
CA GLN A 59 6.77 11.64 -11.18
C GLN A 59 7.29 12.82 -10.35
N TYR A 60 6.56 13.23 -9.30
CA TYR A 60 6.99 14.26 -8.35
C TYR A 60 7.84 13.70 -7.18
N GLY A 61 8.25 12.43 -7.25
CA GLY A 61 9.17 11.82 -6.30
C GLY A 61 8.52 11.29 -5.03
N VAL A 62 7.19 11.06 -5.02
CA VAL A 62 6.54 10.37 -3.89
C VAL A 62 7.03 8.93 -3.84
N PRO A 63 7.58 8.44 -2.71
CA PRO A 63 8.09 7.09 -2.62
C PRO A 63 7.02 6.02 -2.83
N LEU A 64 7.39 4.99 -3.59
CA LEU A 64 6.82 3.63 -3.62
C LEU A 64 6.02 3.29 -2.36
N GLN A 65 6.81 3.12 -1.30
CA GLN A 65 6.37 2.64 0.00
C GLN A 65 5.22 3.45 0.57
N THR A 66 5.28 4.78 0.48
CA THR A 66 4.26 5.66 1.07
C THR A 66 2.89 5.46 0.44
N LEU A 67 2.86 5.24 -0.88
CA LEU A 67 1.62 4.97 -1.59
C LEU A 67 1.08 3.58 -1.23
N VAL A 68 1.96 2.58 -1.19
CA VAL A 68 1.59 1.21 -0.80
C VAL A 68 1.00 1.19 0.62
N ASP A 69 1.67 1.81 1.59
CA ASP A 69 1.19 1.87 2.98
C ASP A 69 -0.18 2.57 3.08
N LYS A 70 -0.40 3.58 2.24
CA LYS A 70 -1.65 4.36 2.26
C LYS A 70 -2.82 3.62 1.65
N PHE A 71 -2.60 3.00 0.49
CA PHE A 71 -3.67 2.46 -0.34
C PHE A 71 -3.90 0.97 -0.14
N SER A 72 -2.92 0.25 0.40
CA SER A 72 -3.11 -1.13 0.86
C SER A 72 -4.22 -1.19 1.89
N HIS A 73 -5.05 -2.22 1.80
CA HIS A 73 -6.18 -2.49 2.66
C HIS A 73 -7.33 -1.49 2.62
N THR A 74 -7.33 -0.60 1.62
CA THR A 74 -8.52 0.20 1.29
C THR A 74 -9.67 -0.72 0.89
N ARG A 75 -10.87 -0.47 1.44
CA ARG A 75 -12.05 -1.32 1.27
C ARG A 75 -13.12 -0.60 0.47
N PHE A 76 -13.51 -1.18 -0.66
CA PHE A 76 -14.67 -0.79 -1.46
C PHE A 76 -14.91 -1.83 -2.56
N GLU A 77 -16.12 -1.88 -3.09
CA GLU A 77 -16.46 -2.78 -4.20
C GLU A 77 -15.92 -2.25 -5.55
N PRO A 78 -15.38 -3.10 -6.44
CA PRO A 78 -15.33 -4.56 -6.36
C PRO A 78 -14.29 -5.12 -5.38
N SER A 79 -14.71 -6.06 -4.54
CA SER A 79 -13.84 -6.83 -3.63
C SER A 79 -14.04 -8.34 -3.81
N GLY A 80 -13.06 -9.16 -3.42
CA GLY A 80 -13.21 -10.61 -3.42
C GLY A 80 -11.97 -11.38 -3.86
N PHE A 81 -12.21 -12.62 -4.31
CA PHE A 81 -11.15 -13.55 -4.70
C PHE A 81 -10.45 -13.11 -5.98
N THR A 82 -9.15 -13.38 -6.05
CA THR A 82 -8.32 -13.10 -7.21
C THR A 82 -7.64 -14.36 -7.74
N LYS A 83 -7.12 -14.28 -8.97
CA LYS A 83 -6.33 -15.36 -9.59
C LYS A 83 -4.86 -15.38 -9.10
N ASN A 84 -4.41 -14.36 -8.37
CA ASN A 84 -3.03 -14.26 -7.90
C ASN A 84 -2.85 -15.02 -6.58
N ARG A 85 -1.90 -15.96 -6.54
CA ARG A 85 -1.62 -16.78 -5.34
C ARG A 85 -0.95 -15.98 -4.21
N GLU A 86 -0.27 -14.88 -4.51
CA GLU A 86 0.34 -13.98 -3.51
C GLU A 86 -0.70 -13.09 -2.84
N ILE A 87 -1.81 -12.81 -3.55
CA ILE A 87 -2.91 -11.95 -3.10
C ILE A 87 -4.24 -12.68 -3.37
N PRO A 88 -4.60 -13.73 -2.60
CA PRO A 88 -5.77 -14.54 -2.91
C PRO A 88 -7.09 -13.79 -2.78
N ILE A 89 -7.15 -12.82 -1.87
CA ILE A 89 -8.33 -12.00 -1.59
C ILE A 89 -7.90 -10.52 -1.59
N ALA A 90 -8.64 -9.72 -2.36
CA ALA A 90 -8.51 -8.28 -2.45
C ALA A 90 -9.68 -7.58 -1.77
N LYS A 91 -9.39 -6.52 -1.02
CA LYS A 91 -10.40 -5.68 -0.34
C LYS A 91 -10.98 -4.58 -1.24
N SER A 92 -10.31 -4.32 -2.35
CA SER A 92 -10.72 -3.42 -3.44
C SER A 92 -9.76 -3.60 -4.62
N ILE A 93 -10.09 -3.01 -5.78
CA ILE A 93 -9.17 -2.89 -6.92
C ILE A 93 -7.89 -2.15 -6.50
N THR A 94 -8.02 -1.06 -5.73
CA THR A 94 -6.87 -0.29 -5.23
C THR A 94 -5.99 -1.11 -4.28
N ASP A 95 -6.58 -1.82 -3.31
CA ASP A 95 -5.84 -2.73 -2.42
C ASP A 95 -5.02 -3.75 -3.22
N TYR A 96 -5.64 -4.36 -4.23
CA TYR A 96 -4.94 -5.34 -5.06
C TYR A 96 -3.76 -4.74 -5.82
N ILE A 97 -3.95 -3.58 -6.46
CA ILE A 97 -2.91 -2.92 -7.26
C ILE A 97 -1.70 -2.59 -6.41
N PHE A 98 -1.90 -1.95 -5.26
CA PHE A 98 -0.79 -1.55 -4.40
C PHE A 98 -0.09 -2.74 -3.75
N ARG A 99 -0.82 -3.80 -3.40
CA ARG A 99 -0.20 -5.06 -2.93
C ARG A 99 0.58 -5.76 -4.03
N TRP A 100 0.10 -5.69 -5.28
CA TRP A 100 0.84 -6.23 -6.41
C TRP A 100 2.11 -5.42 -6.71
N LEU A 101 2.02 -4.09 -6.68
CA LEU A 101 3.19 -3.21 -6.78
C LEU A 101 4.20 -3.50 -5.66
N ALA A 102 3.73 -3.72 -4.43
CA ALA A 102 4.58 -4.11 -3.32
C ALA A 102 5.32 -5.43 -3.58
N SER A 103 4.59 -6.44 -4.10
CA SER A 103 5.18 -7.73 -4.47
C SER A 103 6.32 -7.58 -5.50
N LYS A 104 6.21 -6.62 -6.41
CA LYS A 104 7.18 -6.42 -7.49
C LYS A 104 8.38 -5.53 -7.11
N PHE A 105 8.14 -4.42 -6.42
CA PHE A 105 9.15 -3.35 -6.30
C PHE A 105 9.68 -3.15 -4.88
N LEU A 106 9.02 -3.70 -3.85
CA LEU A 106 9.40 -3.44 -2.46
C LEU A 106 10.21 -4.59 -1.85
N SER A 107 10.81 -4.32 -0.67
CA SER A 107 11.61 -5.30 0.06
C SER A 107 10.77 -6.42 0.68
N ARG A 108 11.41 -7.49 1.17
CA ARG A 108 10.70 -8.61 1.82
C ARG A 108 9.88 -8.15 3.03
N GLU A 109 10.40 -7.22 3.80
CA GLU A 109 9.73 -6.66 4.98
C GLU A 109 8.49 -5.86 4.57
N ASP A 110 8.64 -4.98 3.59
CA ASP A 110 7.55 -4.14 3.10
C ASP A 110 6.43 -4.95 2.42
N LYS A 111 6.79 -6.05 1.73
CA LYS A 111 5.82 -7.01 1.18
C LYS A 111 4.95 -7.60 2.28
N GLN A 112 5.54 -7.98 3.41
CA GLN A 112 4.79 -8.50 4.54
C GLN A 112 3.91 -7.44 5.17
N ALA A 113 4.40 -6.20 5.31
CA ALA A 113 3.62 -5.07 5.81
C ALA A 113 2.40 -4.77 4.94
N ALA A 114 2.52 -4.89 3.61
CA ALA A 114 1.41 -4.78 2.66
C ALA A 114 0.47 -6.02 2.66
N GLY A 115 0.80 -7.08 3.40
CA GLY A 115 0.02 -8.31 3.46
C GLY A 115 0.14 -9.17 2.20
N VAL A 116 1.28 -9.14 1.50
CA VAL A 116 1.61 -10.05 0.40
C VAL A 116 2.08 -11.38 0.97
N ILE A 117 1.52 -12.48 0.46
CA ILE A 117 1.98 -13.82 0.87
C ILE A 117 3.31 -14.10 0.18
N LEU A 118 4.39 -14.07 0.95
CA LEU A 118 5.70 -14.46 0.48
C LEU A 118 5.73 -15.96 0.19
N ARG A 119 6.24 -16.29 -0.99
CA ARG A 119 6.57 -17.66 -1.34
C ARG A 119 8.07 -17.68 -1.51
N ASP A 120 8.76 -18.45 -0.69
CA ASP A 120 10.20 -18.64 -0.84
C ASP A 120 10.42 -19.38 -2.16
N GLU A 121 10.74 -18.65 -3.22
CA GLU A 121 11.51 -19.20 -4.33
C GLU A 121 12.91 -19.54 -3.79
N PRO A 122 13.49 -20.71 -4.10
CA PRO A 122 14.80 -21.10 -3.57
C PRO A 122 15.83 -20.05 -3.99
N SER A 123 16.31 -19.29 -3.00
CA SER A 123 17.27 -18.20 -3.20
C SER A 123 18.60 -18.78 -3.70
N THR A 124 18.90 -18.61 -4.98
CA THR A 124 20.28 -18.68 -5.47
C THR A 124 21.04 -17.53 -4.81
N GLY A 125 21.95 -17.89 -3.91
CA GLY A 125 22.52 -16.98 -2.94
C GLY A 125 23.41 -15.88 -3.52
N MET A 126 23.43 -14.76 -2.80
CA MET A 126 24.60 -13.90 -2.69
C MET A 126 24.85 -13.62 -1.20
N PRO A 127 26.02 -13.96 -0.65
CA PRO A 127 26.33 -13.67 0.74
C PRO A 127 26.91 -12.26 0.84
N ALA A 128 26.19 -11.33 1.46
CA ALA A 128 26.82 -10.13 2.00
C ALA A 128 27.53 -10.51 3.31
N THR A 129 28.83 -10.78 3.18
CA THR A 129 29.74 -10.93 4.32
C THR A 129 30.06 -9.55 4.88
N VAL A 130 29.87 -9.36 6.18
CA VAL A 130 30.43 -8.22 6.92
C VAL A 130 31.43 -8.79 7.94
N PRO A 131 32.71 -8.36 7.95
CA PRO A 131 33.73 -8.94 8.81
C PRO A 131 33.69 -8.41 10.26
N LEU A 132 34.14 -9.28 11.17
CA LEU A 132 34.32 -9.12 12.62
C LEU A 132 35.45 -8.14 13.00
N VAL A 133 35.21 -7.28 13.99
CA VAL A 133 36.16 -6.77 15.03
C VAL A 133 35.26 -6.30 16.19
N GLY A 134 35.45 -6.48 17.50
CA GLY A 134 36.51 -6.90 18.40
C GLY A 134 36.08 -6.32 19.77
N GLY A 135 36.27 -7.07 20.87
CA GLY A 135 35.62 -6.81 22.17
C GLY A 135 35.94 -5.47 22.84
N GLY A 136 35.02 -5.02 23.70
CA GLY A 136 35.19 -3.82 24.53
C GLY A 136 34.06 -3.66 25.54
N ARG A 137 34.45 -3.50 26.80
CA ARG A 137 33.69 -3.50 28.05
C ARG A 137 32.77 -2.27 28.21
N LEU A 138 31.71 -2.45 29.00
CA LEU A 138 30.83 -1.42 29.58
C LEU A 138 31.62 -0.22 30.12
N GLU A 139 31.19 1.01 29.81
CA GLU A 139 31.03 2.11 30.79
C GLU A 139 30.27 3.30 30.17
N THR A 140 29.35 3.84 30.99
CA THR A 140 28.59 5.11 30.94
C THR A 140 29.39 6.30 30.38
N VAL A 141 28.82 7.35 29.75
CA VAL A 141 27.95 8.39 30.34
C VAL A 141 27.22 9.20 29.25
N ALA A 142 25.98 9.61 29.57
CA ALA A 142 25.27 10.85 29.19
C ALA A 142 25.54 11.54 27.82
N GLN A 143 24.50 11.66 26.98
CA GLN A 143 24.17 12.97 26.39
C GLN A 143 22.77 13.09 25.78
N ALA A 144 22.11 14.18 26.21
CA ALA A 144 21.14 15.03 25.52
C ALA A 144 20.10 14.36 24.58
N VAL A 145 18.88 14.21 25.11
CA VAL A 145 17.67 14.03 24.30
C VAL A 145 17.42 15.33 23.52
N LYS A 146 17.84 15.37 22.26
CA LYS A 146 17.22 16.27 21.27
C LYS A 146 15.81 15.74 21.03
N VAL A 147 14.82 16.44 21.54
CA VAL A 147 13.42 16.25 21.11
C VAL A 147 13.32 16.87 19.72
N GLU A 148 13.75 16.13 18.70
CA GLU A 148 13.31 16.41 17.34
C GLU A 148 11.83 16.06 17.29
N THR A 149 11.01 17.09 17.08
CA THR A 149 9.60 16.93 16.75
C THR A 149 9.50 16.28 15.38
N VAL A 150 9.71 14.97 15.33
CA VAL A 150 9.27 14.15 14.22
C VAL A 150 7.75 14.21 14.30
N MET A 151 7.13 15.02 13.43
CA MET A 151 5.71 14.89 13.15
C MET A 151 5.48 13.43 12.78
N SER A 152 4.98 12.67 13.76
CA SER A 152 4.74 11.26 13.61
C SER A 152 3.61 11.12 12.61
N THR A 153 3.96 10.87 11.35
CA THR A 153 3.03 10.55 10.27
C THR A 153 2.04 9.49 10.73
N LYS A 154 2.43 8.56 11.62
CA LYS A 154 1.57 7.55 12.27
C LYS A 154 0.22 8.03 12.82
N ALA A 155 0.03 9.31 13.13
CA ALA A 155 -1.24 9.81 13.66
C ALA A 155 -2.44 9.63 12.67
N THR A 156 -2.19 9.52 11.37
CA THR A 156 -3.24 9.27 10.35
C THR A 156 -3.45 7.78 10.05
N TYR A 157 -2.66 6.86 10.63
CA TYR A 157 -2.46 5.49 10.10
C TYR A 157 -2.95 4.36 11.01
N LEU A 158 -3.54 4.64 12.17
CA LEU A 158 -4.12 3.59 13.00
C LEU A 158 -5.59 3.34 12.62
N TYR A 159 -5.79 2.70 11.47
CA TYR A 159 -7.07 2.03 11.20
C TYR A 159 -7.20 0.86 12.16
N GLN A 160 -8.04 1.01 13.20
CA GLN A 160 -8.42 -0.08 14.08
C GLN A 160 -9.06 -1.18 13.21
N GLN A 161 -8.55 -2.42 13.27
CA GLN A 161 -8.97 -3.47 12.32
C GLN A 161 -10.46 -3.84 12.43
N ASP A 162 -11.07 -3.61 13.59
CA ASP A 162 -12.50 -3.86 13.88
C ASP A 162 -13.38 -2.62 13.71
N ALA A 163 -12.85 -1.53 13.17
CA ALA A 163 -13.64 -0.31 13.02
C ALA A 163 -14.72 -0.46 11.93
N PRO A 164 -16.01 -0.25 12.28
CA PRO A 164 -17.09 -0.26 11.31
C PRO A 164 -16.95 0.93 10.33
N SER A 165 -17.48 0.75 9.12
CA SER A 165 -17.66 1.85 8.18
C SER A 165 -18.73 2.82 8.66
N CYS A 166 -18.54 4.11 8.39
CA CYS A 166 -19.51 5.14 8.69
C CYS A 166 -20.77 4.95 7.84
N HIS A 167 -21.95 4.95 8.47
CA HIS A 167 -23.24 4.81 7.78
C HIS A 167 -23.60 6.02 6.90
N GLU A 168 -23.04 7.19 7.19
CA GLU A 168 -23.28 8.44 6.45
C GLU A 168 -22.38 8.60 5.23
N CYS A 169 -21.07 8.37 5.38
CA CYS A 169 -20.09 8.66 4.32
C CYS A 169 -19.14 7.51 3.97
N GLY A 170 -19.35 6.31 4.53
CA GLY A 170 -18.57 5.11 4.21
C GLY A 170 -17.12 5.09 4.74
N SER A 171 -16.60 6.21 5.23
CA SER A 171 -15.24 6.25 5.78
C SER A 171 -15.10 5.38 7.04
N ILE A 172 -13.96 4.71 7.19
CA ILE A 172 -13.69 3.86 8.36
C ILE A 172 -13.64 4.74 9.60
N MET A 173 -14.45 4.38 10.59
CA MET A 173 -14.54 5.15 11.83
C MET A 173 -13.33 4.88 12.72
N VAL A 174 -13.04 5.77 13.67
CA VAL A 174 -11.97 5.60 14.65
C VAL A 174 -12.59 5.43 16.03
N ARG A 175 -12.04 4.50 16.82
CA ARG A 175 -12.51 4.25 18.18
C ARG A 175 -12.31 5.50 19.04
N ASN A 176 -13.37 5.94 19.71
CA ASN A 176 -13.37 7.08 20.62
C ASN A 176 -14.11 6.66 21.91
N GLY A 177 -13.35 6.13 22.88
CA GLY A 177 -13.90 5.54 24.09
C GLY A 177 -14.66 4.23 23.80
N SER A 178 -15.92 4.15 24.25
CA SER A 178 -16.84 3.05 23.93
C SER A 178 -17.45 3.16 22.52
N CYS A 179 -17.39 4.33 21.90
CA CYS A 179 -17.97 4.59 20.59
C CYS A 179 -16.95 4.51 19.44
N TYR A 180 -17.47 4.68 18.23
CA TYR A 180 -16.73 5.01 17.03
C TYR A 180 -17.12 6.41 16.55
N LYS A 181 -16.15 7.19 16.09
CA LYS A 181 -16.35 8.52 15.48
C LYS A 181 -15.81 8.55 14.06
N CYS A 182 -16.58 9.11 13.15
CA CYS A 182 -16.15 9.38 11.79
C CYS A 182 -15.28 10.65 11.75
N GLY A 183 -14.05 10.52 11.26
CA GLY A 183 -13.15 11.66 11.07
C GLY A 183 -13.52 12.58 9.90
N ASN A 184 -14.33 12.09 8.96
CA ASN A 184 -14.68 12.82 7.74
C ASN A 184 -15.97 13.64 7.86
N CYS A 185 -17.05 13.06 8.41
CA CYS A 185 -18.35 13.72 8.55
C CYS A 185 -18.79 13.97 10.01
N GLY A 186 -17.99 13.52 11.00
CA GLY A 186 -18.27 13.75 12.41
C GLY A 186 -19.30 12.81 13.07
N SER A 187 -20.01 11.99 12.31
CA SER A 187 -21.02 11.05 12.83
C SER A 187 -20.43 10.04 13.82
N THR A 188 -21.21 9.67 14.83
CA THR A 188 -20.82 8.71 15.87
C THR A 188 -21.68 7.45 15.83
N SER A 189 -21.09 6.30 16.13
CA SER A 189 -21.76 4.99 16.16
C SER A 189 -21.36 4.22 17.43
N GLY A 190 -22.28 3.50 18.06
CA GLY A 190 -21.96 2.62 19.20
C GLY A 190 -21.73 3.33 20.55
N CYS A 191 -22.29 4.52 20.75
CA CYS A 191 -22.32 5.15 22.07
C CYS A 191 -23.47 4.58 22.89
N SER A 192 -23.17 3.57 23.71
CA SER A 192 -24.06 3.08 24.80
C SER A 192 -23.69 3.76 26.11
#